data_AF-A0A511MEM9-F1
#
_entry.id   AF-A0A511MEM9-F1
#
_cell.length_a   1.000
_cell.length_b   1.000
_cell.length_c   1.000
_cell.angle_alpha   90.00
_cell.angle_beta   90.00
_cell.angle_gamma   90.00
#
_symmetry.space_group_name_H-M   'P 1'
#
loop_
_entity.id
_entity.type
_entity.pdbx_description
1 polymer ?
#
loop_
_entity_poly.entity_id
_entity_poly.type
_entity_poly.pdbx_seq_one_letter_code
_entity_poly.pdbx_strand_id
1 'polypeptide(L)'
;MRIEPPPTLSVESDIEMRDFGQQREAGEKHGAILAVIAIGGALGSLARYGLTLAWPTPPGGFPWAVFTINVVGSFLLGVLMVVVTEIRPAHPLARPFLGVGVLGGFTTFSTYTNDIHGLLGLHTVIVAVAYLVATLVVALTATALAVTLTRAAARFARVSR
;
A
#
# COMPACT_ATOMS: atom_id res chain seq x y z
N MET A 1 -51.18 -28.07 -30.96
CA MET A 1 -49.79 -27.80 -30.55
C MET A 1 -49.56 -26.30 -30.76
N ARG A 2 -49.68 -25.49 -29.70
CA ARG A 2 -49.56 -24.02 -29.79
C ARG A 2 -48.06 -23.71 -29.70
N ILE A 3 -47.45 -23.34 -30.83
CA ILE A 3 -46.04 -22.92 -30.85
C ILE A 3 -46.01 -21.53 -30.21
N GLU A 4 -45.42 -21.42 -29.01
CA GLU A 4 -45.10 -20.11 -28.45
C GLU A 4 -44.11 -19.42 -29.39
N PRO A 5 -44.34 -18.14 -29.78
CA PRO A 5 -43.36 -17.41 -30.56
C PRO A 5 -42.06 -17.33 -29.74
N PRO A 6 -40.89 -17.49 -30.38
CA PRO A 6 -39.62 -17.37 -29.68
C PRO A 6 -39.56 -16.01 -28.96
N PRO A 7 -39.00 -15.94 -27.75
CA PRO A 7 -38.94 -14.70 -26.98
C PRO A 7 -38.36 -13.59 -27.86
N THR A 8 -39.11 -12.51 -27.99
CA THR A 8 -38.83 -11.41 -28.92
C THR A 8 -37.71 -10.50 -28.38
N LEU A 9 -36.94 -9.95 -29.32
CA LEU A 9 -35.88 -8.92 -29.28
C LEU A 9 -35.70 -8.07 -28.01
N SER A 10 -36.75 -7.78 -27.26
CA SER A 10 -36.74 -7.02 -26.00
C SER A 10 -35.82 -7.60 -24.93
N VAL A 11 -35.88 -8.91 -24.67
CA VAL A 11 -35.07 -9.55 -23.62
C VAL A 11 -33.58 -9.56 -24.00
N GLU A 12 -33.27 -9.86 -25.27
CA GLU A 12 -31.90 -9.86 -25.77
C GLU A 12 -31.30 -8.44 -25.74
N SER A 13 -32.07 -7.42 -26.15
CA SER A 13 -31.63 -6.02 -26.10
C SER A 13 -31.42 -5.49 -24.68
N ASP A 14 -32.24 -5.96 -23.72
CA ASP A 14 -32.10 -5.59 -22.32
C ASP A 14 -30.87 -6.26 -21.67
N ILE A 15 -30.53 -7.48 -22.09
CA ILE A 15 -29.33 -8.20 -21.65
C ILE A 15 -28.08 -7.53 -22.24
N GLU A 16 -28.05 -7.23 -23.54
CA GLU A 16 -26.94 -6.53 -24.19
C GLU A 16 -26.73 -5.13 -23.59
N MET A 17 -27.79 -4.33 -23.41
CA MET A 17 -27.67 -3.00 -22.79
C MET A 17 -27.15 -3.05 -21.35
N ARG A 18 -27.52 -4.07 -20.57
CA ARG A 18 -27.01 -4.27 -19.21
C ARG A 18 -25.53 -4.68 -19.20
N ASP A 19 -25.11 -5.55 -20.11
CA ASP A 19 -23.71 -5.97 -20.23
C ASP A 19 -22.80 -4.79 -20.63
N PHE A 20 -23.19 -4.00 -21.65
CA PHE A 20 -22.43 -2.80 -22.04
C PHE A 20 -22.35 -1.75 -20.92
N GLY A 21 -23.44 -1.55 -20.17
CA GLY A 21 -23.45 -0.65 -19.02
C GLY A 21 -22.49 -1.10 -17.91
N GLN A 22 -22.52 -2.40 -17.56
CA GLN A 22 -21.65 -2.97 -16.54
C GLN A 22 -20.17 -2.98 -16.93
N GLN A 23 -19.85 -3.25 -18.20
CA GLN A 23 -18.47 -3.22 -18.70
C GLN A 23 -17.88 -1.80 -18.66
N ARG A 24 -18.66 -0.78 -19.03
CA ARG A 24 -18.23 0.63 -18.94
C ARG A 24 -18.05 1.07 -17.50
N GLU A 25 -19.00 0.73 -16.62
CA GLU A 25 -18.91 1.07 -15.20
C GLU A 25 -17.73 0.36 -14.51
N ALA A 26 -17.44 -0.89 -14.89
CA ALA A 26 -16.26 -1.64 -14.40
C ALA A 26 -14.95 -1.02 -14.92
N GLY A 27 -14.91 -0.58 -16.18
CA GLY A 27 -13.78 0.13 -16.77
C GLY A 27 -13.51 1.48 -16.11
N GLU A 28 -14.55 2.28 -15.87
CA GLU A 28 -14.46 3.56 -15.17
C GLU A 28 -13.96 3.40 -13.73
N LYS A 29 -14.47 2.39 -13.00
CA LYS A 29 -14.00 2.04 -11.65
C LYS A 29 -12.53 1.62 -11.66
N HIS A 30 -12.09 0.83 -12.64
CA HIS A 30 -10.67 0.47 -12.80
C HIS A 30 -9.79 1.68 -13.09
N GLY A 31 -10.21 2.55 -14.00
CA GLY A 31 -9.50 3.78 -14.34
C GLY A 31 -9.31 4.67 -13.11
N ALA A 32 -10.38 4.85 -12.31
CA ALA A 32 -10.31 5.60 -11.06
C ALA A 32 -9.33 4.98 -10.05
N ILE A 33 -9.31 3.64 -9.92
CA ILE A 33 -8.37 2.92 -9.04
C ILE A 33 -6.91 3.16 -9.48
N LEU A 34 -6.63 3.02 -10.78
CA LEU A 34 -5.29 3.24 -11.32
C LEU A 34 -4.83 4.69 -11.13
N ALA A 35 -5.72 5.66 -11.36
CA ALA A 35 -5.42 7.07 -11.17
C ALA A 35 -5.05 7.38 -9.71
N VAL A 36 -5.81 6.88 -8.73
CA VAL A 36 -5.48 7.12 -7.32
C VAL A 36 -4.20 6.39 -6.90
N ILE A 37 -3.93 5.18 -7.41
CA ILE A 37 -2.65 4.49 -7.15
C ILE A 37 -1.49 5.33 -7.70
N ALA A 38 -1.60 5.85 -8.92
CA ALA A 38 -0.56 6.66 -9.55
C ALA A 38 -0.29 7.95 -8.78
N ILE A 39 -1.35 8.69 -8.41
CA ILE A 39 -1.23 9.92 -7.61
C ILE A 39 -0.61 9.61 -6.24
N GLY A 40 -1.10 8.58 -5.56
CA GLY A 40 -0.55 8.16 -4.27
C GLY A 40 0.93 7.75 -4.38
N GLY A 41 1.27 6.97 -5.42
CA GLY A 41 2.64 6.53 -5.69
C GLY A 41 3.59 7.69 -5.96
N ALA A 42 3.14 8.70 -6.72
CA ALA A 42 3.90 9.93 -6.93
C ALA A 42 4.15 10.66 -5.59
N LEU A 43 3.12 10.84 -4.77
CA LEU A 43 3.27 11.50 -3.46
C LEU A 43 4.23 10.72 -2.53
N GLY A 44 4.06 9.41 -2.44
CA GLY A 44 4.90 8.54 -1.60
C GLY A 44 6.36 8.57 -2.04
N SER A 45 6.62 8.41 -3.34
CA SER A 45 7.99 8.39 -3.88
C SER A 45 8.68 9.75 -3.78
N LEU A 46 7.95 10.86 -3.97
CA LEU A 46 8.48 12.21 -3.77
C LEU A 46 8.82 12.47 -2.29
N ALA A 47 7.96 12.03 -1.36
CA ALA A 47 8.22 12.14 0.07
C ALA A 47 9.47 11.32 0.46
N ARG A 48 9.59 10.08 -0.02
CA ARG A 48 10.77 9.25 0.16
C ARG A 48 12.02 9.96 -0.38
N TYR A 49 11.96 10.45 -1.62
CA TYR A 49 13.08 11.13 -2.27
C TYR A 49 13.53 12.36 -1.46
N GLY A 50 12.59 13.21 -1.05
CA GLY A 50 12.87 14.37 -0.20
C GLY A 50 13.54 13.98 1.12
N LEU A 51 13.08 12.91 1.77
CA LEU A 51 13.65 12.45 3.03
C LEU A 51 15.07 11.88 2.84
N THR A 52 15.34 11.17 1.74
CA THR A 52 16.68 10.70 1.40
C THR A 52 17.65 11.84 1.06
N LEU A 53 17.17 12.94 0.49
CA LEU A 53 17.97 14.15 0.27
C LEU A 53 18.27 14.89 1.57
N ALA A 54 17.28 14.99 2.47
CA ALA A 54 17.42 15.67 3.75
C ALA A 54 18.36 14.92 4.71
N TRP A 55 18.43 13.59 4.58
CA TRP A 55 19.25 12.74 5.45
C TRP A 55 20.13 11.79 4.61
N PRO A 56 21.20 12.31 3.97
CA PRO A 56 22.08 11.50 3.15
C PRO A 56 22.89 10.51 4.00
N THR A 57 23.15 9.34 3.44
CA THR A 57 23.97 8.29 4.08
C THR A 57 25.46 8.54 3.77
N PRO A 58 26.33 8.70 4.78
CA PRO A 58 27.77 8.76 4.57
C PRO A 58 28.32 7.44 3.99
N PRO A 59 29.44 7.45 3.25
CA PRO A 59 30.08 6.23 2.77
C PRO A 59 30.38 5.26 3.92
N GLY A 60 29.94 4.00 3.79
CA GLY A 60 30.09 2.96 4.82
C GLY A 60 29.19 3.13 6.04
N GLY A 61 28.36 4.19 6.07
CA GLY A 61 27.45 4.50 7.17
C GLY A 61 26.12 3.74 7.08
N PHE A 62 25.42 3.65 8.20
CA PHE A 62 24.10 3.03 8.26
C PHE A 62 23.05 3.89 7.52
N PRO A 63 22.26 3.34 6.57
CA PRO A 63 21.27 4.10 5.79
C PRO A 63 20.00 4.46 6.58
N TRP A 64 20.13 5.40 7.53
CA TRP A 64 19.06 5.81 8.45
C TRP A 64 17.79 6.30 7.77
N ALA A 65 17.91 7.02 6.64
CA ALA A 65 16.76 7.50 5.89
C ALA A 65 15.89 6.33 5.41
N VAL A 66 16.47 5.41 4.64
CA VAL A 66 15.75 4.26 4.05
C VAL A 66 15.29 3.29 5.14
N PHE A 67 16.08 3.09 6.19
CA PHE A 67 15.65 2.36 7.39
C PHE A 67 14.34 2.92 7.96
N THR A 68 14.33 4.22 8.26
CA THR A 68 13.18 4.89 8.89
C THR A 68 11.97 4.90 7.98
N ILE A 69 12.18 5.14 6.69
CA ILE A 69 11.14 5.10 5.65
C ILE A 69 10.43 3.74 5.66
N ASN A 70 11.18 2.65 5.64
CA ASN A 70 10.59 1.31 5.63
C ASN A 70 9.89 0.98 6.95
N VAL A 71 10.49 1.29 8.10
CA VAL A 71 9.89 1.03 9.42
C VAL A 71 8.59 1.82 9.62
N VAL A 72 8.61 3.12 9.35
CA VAL A 72 7.43 3.98 9.48
C VAL A 72 6.35 3.57 8.47
N GLY A 73 6.73 3.29 7.23
CA GLY A 73 5.79 2.83 6.21
C GLY A 73 5.12 1.51 6.58
N SER A 74 5.87 0.54 7.11
CA SER A 74 5.35 -0.72 7.62
C SER A 74 4.40 -0.54 8.81
N PHE A 75 4.75 0.33 9.76
CA PHE A 75 3.84 0.68 10.87
C PHE A 75 2.52 1.27 10.35
N LEU A 76 2.59 2.28 9.49
CA LEU A 76 1.42 2.94 8.92
C LEU A 76 0.56 1.98 8.09
N LEU A 77 1.18 1.03 7.38
CA LEU A 77 0.46 -0.01 6.64
C LEU A 77 -0.32 -0.93 7.60
N GLY A 78 0.27 -1.32 8.72
CA GLY A 78 -0.40 -2.08 9.77
C GLY A 78 -1.63 -1.34 10.34
N VAL A 79 -1.50 -0.04 10.63
CA VAL A 79 -2.62 0.81 11.09
C VAL A 79 -3.71 0.86 10.02
N LEU A 80 -3.33 1.19 8.78
CA LEU A 80 -4.24 1.33 7.65
C LEU A 80 -5.06 0.07 7.43
N MET A 81 -4.43 -1.10 7.47
CA MET A 81 -5.13 -2.36 7.26
C MET A 81 -6.21 -2.56 8.32
N VAL A 82 -5.89 -2.45 9.62
CA VAL A 82 -6.89 -2.60 10.69
C VAL A 82 -8.02 -1.57 10.55
N VAL A 83 -7.71 -0.31 10.27
CA VAL A 83 -8.72 0.75 10.13
C VAL A 83 -9.71 0.41 9.02
N VAL A 84 -9.21 -0.02 7.86
CA VAL A 84 -10.06 -0.25 6.69
C VAL A 84 -10.68 -1.66 6.66
N THR A 85 -10.15 -2.65 7.39
CA THR A 85 -10.72 -4.01 7.43
C THR A 85 -11.67 -4.20 8.61
N GLU A 86 -11.41 -3.59 9.77
CA GLU A 86 -12.06 -3.96 11.03
C GLU A 86 -12.83 -2.82 11.71
N ILE A 87 -12.44 -1.56 11.45
CA ILE A 87 -12.98 -0.42 12.22
C ILE A 87 -14.07 0.30 11.44
N ARG A 88 -13.81 0.70 10.20
CA ARG A 88 -14.78 1.43 9.38
C ARG A 88 -14.87 0.89 7.96
N PRO A 89 -16.07 0.85 7.36
CA PRO A 89 -16.19 0.72 5.92
C PRO A 89 -15.56 1.96 5.28
N ALA A 90 -14.32 1.84 4.80
CA ALA A 90 -13.67 2.93 4.09
C ALA A 90 -14.14 2.98 2.64
N HIS A 91 -13.98 4.15 2.03
CA HIS A 91 -14.21 4.33 0.60
C HIS A 91 -13.38 3.29 -0.20
N PRO A 92 -13.93 2.66 -1.25
CA PRO A 92 -13.23 1.62 -2.02
C PRO A 92 -11.85 2.04 -2.54
N LEU A 93 -11.67 3.34 -2.82
CA LEU A 93 -10.41 3.91 -3.30
C LEU A 93 -9.38 4.18 -2.19
N ALA A 94 -9.74 4.12 -0.91
CA ALA A 94 -8.82 4.43 0.18
C ALA A 94 -7.67 3.41 0.29
N ARG A 95 -7.95 2.11 0.12
CA ARG A 95 -6.92 1.06 0.12
C ARG A 95 -5.95 1.20 -1.07
N PRO A 96 -6.43 1.30 -2.33
CA PRO A 96 -5.55 1.58 -3.47
C PRO A 96 -4.72 2.84 -3.31
N PHE A 97 -5.34 3.96 -2.90
CA PHE A 97 -4.64 5.24 -2.76
C PHE A 97 -3.56 5.20 -1.67
N LEU A 98 -3.93 4.82 -0.43
CA LEU A 98 -3.03 4.90 0.72
C LEU A 98 -2.09 3.71 0.80
N GLY A 99 -2.59 2.50 0.59
CA GLY A 99 -1.81 1.27 0.74
C GLY A 99 -0.87 1.04 -0.43
N VAL A 100 -1.44 0.91 -1.64
CA VAL A 100 -0.66 0.61 -2.84
C VAL A 100 0.06 1.86 -3.36
N GLY A 101 -0.64 2.99 -3.42
CA GLY A 101 -0.08 4.26 -3.88
C GLY A 101 0.92 4.85 -2.89
N VAL A 102 0.42 5.54 -1.85
CA VAL A 102 1.26 6.34 -0.94
C VAL A 102 2.29 5.49 -0.20
N LEU A 103 1.87 4.45 0.52
CA LEU A 103 2.79 3.63 1.30
C LEU A 103 3.68 2.74 0.42
N GLY A 104 3.16 2.27 -0.72
CA GLY A 104 3.95 1.52 -1.71
C GLY A 104 5.03 2.38 -2.38
N GLY A 105 4.74 3.65 -2.69
CA GLY A 105 5.73 4.59 -3.23
C GLY A 105 6.69 5.14 -2.17
N PHE A 106 6.22 5.28 -0.93
CA PHE A 106 7.00 5.75 0.20
C PHE A 106 8.03 4.73 0.65
N THR A 107 7.66 3.45 0.78
CA THR A 107 8.61 2.37 1.13
C THR A 107 9.43 1.93 -0.07
N THR A 108 10.59 1.30 0.17
CA THR A 108 11.42 0.79 -0.93
C THR A 108 12.27 -0.40 -0.52
N PHE A 109 12.12 -1.50 -1.26
CA PHE A 109 13.02 -2.65 -1.16
C PHE A 109 14.22 -2.52 -2.10
N SER A 110 14.05 -1.93 -3.29
CA SER A 110 15.13 -1.82 -4.28
C SER A 110 16.26 -0.89 -3.82
N THR A 111 15.96 0.26 -3.23
CA THR A 111 17.00 1.13 -2.64
C THR A 111 17.68 0.42 -1.47
N TYR A 112 16.89 -0.27 -0.63
CA TYR A 112 17.42 -1.05 0.48
C TYR A 112 18.42 -2.13 0.06
N THR A 113 18.13 -2.91 -0.98
CA THR A 113 19.07 -3.92 -1.49
C THR A 113 20.30 -3.29 -2.14
N ASN A 114 20.14 -2.16 -2.82
CA ASN A 114 21.25 -1.43 -3.42
C ASN A 114 22.21 -0.87 -2.34
N ASP A 115 21.66 -0.34 -1.25
CA ASP A 115 22.44 0.16 -0.12
C ASP A 115 23.25 -0.96 0.55
N ILE A 116 22.65 -2.13 0.77
CA ILE A 116 23.35 -3.33 1.28
C ILE A 116 24.48 -3.71 0.33
N HIS A 117 24.22 -3.75 -0.98
CA HIS A 117 25.24 -4.08 -1.97
C HIS A 117 26.41 -3.08 -1.94
N GLY A 118 26.12 -1.79 -1.84
CA GLY A 118 27.13 -0.73 -1.70
C GLY A 118 27.98 -0.88 -0.44
N LEU A 119 27.36 -1.20 0.70
CA LEU A 119 28.08 -1.43 1.97
C LEU A 119 29.02 -2.64 1.94
N LEU A 120 28.67 -3.67 1.17
CA LEU A 120 29.56 -4.82 0.96
C LEU A 120 30.78 -4.44 0.12
N GLY A 121 30.62 -3.57 -0.88
CA GLY A 121 31.72 -3.06 -1.71
C GLY A 121 32.73 -2.19 -0.96
N LEU A 122 32.32 -1.56 0.15
CA LEU A 122 33.18 -0.72 1.00
C LEU A 122 33.85 -1.50 2.14
N HIS A 123 33.80 -2.84 2.13
CA HIS A 123 34.30 -3.72 3.20
C HIS A 123 33.64 -3.49 4.58
N THR A 124 32.52 -2.77 4.65
CA THR A 124 31.72 -2.55 5.86
C THR A 124 30.68 -3.65 6.09
N VAL A 125 31.11 -4.91 6.09
CA VAL A 125 30.21 -6.09 6.13
C VAL A 125 29.32 -6.10 7.38
N ILE A 126 29.86 -5.69 8.53
CA ILE A 126 29.09 -5.64 9.78
C ILE A 126 27.91 -4.68 9.67
N VAL A 127 28.11 -3.50 9.06
CA VAL A 127 27.05 -2.51 8.83
C VAL A 127 26.01 -3.04 7.85
N ALA A 128 26.45 -3.71 6.77
CA ALA A 128 25.54 -4.32 5.80
C ALA A 128 24.64 -5.39 6.44
N VAL A 129 25.21 -6.29 7.25
CA VAL A 129 24.46 -7.34 7.95
C VAL A 129 23.55 -6.74 9.02
N ALA A 130 24.04 -5.78 9.80
CA ALA A 130 23.22 -5.09 10.78
C ALA A 130 22.03 -4.39 10.12
N TYR A 131 22.25 -3.70 8.99
CA TYR A 131 21.20 -3.04 8.23
C TYR A 131 20.19 -4.03 7.65
N LEU A 132 20.68 -5.15 7.11
CA LEU A 132 19.85 -6.25 6.58
C LEU A 132 18.89 -6.81 7.65
N VAL A 133 19.43 -7.13 8.82
CA VAL A 133 18.65 -7.80 9.88
C VAL A 133 17.78 -6.80 10.61
N ALA A 134 18.31 -5.63 10.97
CA ALA A 134 17.59 -4.63 11.75
C ALA A 134 16.36 -4.12 11.00
N THR A 135 16.49 -3.77 9.71
CA THR A 135 15.34 -3.26 8.95
C THR A 135 14.21 -4.28 8.89
N LEU A 136 14.53 -5.55 8.63
CA LEU A 136 13.52 -6.62 8.55
C LEU A 136 12.84 -6.85 9.90
N VAL A 137 13.61 -7.03 10.97
CA VAL A 137 13.08 -7.28 12.32
C VAL A 137 12.24 -6.10 12.80
N VAL A 138 12.74 -4.88 12.64
CA VAL A 138 12.05 -3.68 13.13
C VAL A 138 10.79 -3.39 12.30
N ALA A 139 10.82 -3.54 10.98
CA ALA A 139 9.63 -3.33 10.14
C ALA A 139 8.51 -4.35 10.43
N LEU A 140 8.87 -5.63 10.62
CA LEU A 140 7.91 -6.67 10.99
C LEU A 140 7.31 -6.44 12.38
N THR A 141 8.14 -6.12 13.37
CA THR A 141 7.66 -5.80 14.72
C THR A 141 6.82 -4.53 14.73
N ALA A 142 7.20 -3.49 13.99
CA ALA A 142 6.42 -2.26 13.84
C ALA A 142 5.04 -2.53 13.24
N THR A 143 4.95 -3.39 12.22
CA THR A 143 3.65 -3.80 11.65
C THR A 143 2.80 -4.52 12.67
N ALA A 144 3.37 -5.48 13.41
CA ALA A 144 2.66 -6.24 14.45
C ALA A 144 2.16 -5.31 15.58
N LEU A 145 3.00 -4.39 16.04
CA LEU A 145 2.66 -3.38 17.04
C LEU A 145 1.55 -2.44 16.55
N ALA A 146 1.63 -1.97 15.31
CA ALA A 146 0.60 -1.14 14.71
C ALA A 146 -0.77 -1.83 14.74
N VAL A 147 -0.81 -3.12 14.36
CA VAL A 147 -2.04 -3.90 14.35
C VAL A 147 -2.61 -4.07 15.77
N THR A 148 -1.79 -4.45 16.75
CA THR A 148 -2.26 -4.67 18.13
C THR A 148 -2.71 -3.38 18.79
N LEU A 149 -1.95 -2.29 18.65
CA LEU A 149 -2.28 -0.98 19.23
C LEU A 149 -3.55 -0.40 18.61
N THR A 150 -3.71 -0.49 17.29
CA THR A 150 -4.89 0.04 16.59
C THR A 150 -6.16 -0.71 17.02
N ARG A 151 -6.09 -2.04 17.15
CA ARG A 151 -7.21 -2.84 17.67
C ARG A 151 -7.53 -2.51 19.13
N ALA A 152 -6.51 -2.38 19.98
CA ALA A 152 -6.69 -2.04 21.39
C ALA A 152 -7.36 -0.67 21.56
N ALA A 153 -6.87 0.34 20.83
CA ALA A 153 -7.46 1.68 20.83
C ALA A 153 -8.91 1.68 20.35
N ALA A 154 -9.22 0.92 19.29
CA ALA A 154 -10.58 0.81 18.77
C ALA A 154 -11.55 0.15 19.76
N ARG A 155 -11.09 -0.88 20.50
CA ARG A 155 -11.88 -1.52 21.56
C ARG A 155 -12.16 -0.55 22.70
N PHE A 156 -11.15 0.17 23.17
CA PHE A 156 -11.29 1.15 24.24
C PHE A 156 -12.31 2.24 23.88
N ALA A 157 -12.22 2.79 22.66
CA ALA A 157 -13.13 3.83 22.17
C ALA A 157 -14.60 3.38 22.02
N ARG A 158 -14.86 2.06 21.88
CA ARG A 158 -16.22 1.51 21.83
C ARG A 158 -16.81 1.31 23.23
N VAL A 159 -15.99 1.01 24.23
CA VAL A 159 -16.43 0.82 25.63
C VAL A 159 -16.70 2.16 26.31
N SER A 160 -16.01 3.23 25.90
CA SER A 160 -16.19 4.57 26.43
C SER A 160 -17.36 5.36 25.81
N ARG A 161 -18.17 4.74 24.95
CA ARG A 161 -19.36 5.32 24.32
C ARG A 161 -20.60 4.63 24.84
#